data_AF-A0A660PEX3-F1
#
_entry.id   AF-A0A660PEX3-F1
#
_cell.length_a   1.000
_cell.length_b   1.000
_cell.length_c   1.000
_cell.angle_alpha   90.00
_cell.angle_beta   90.00
_cell.angle_gamma   90.00
#
_symmetry.space_group_name_H-M   'P 1'
#
loop_
_entity.id
_entity.type
_entity.pdbx_description
1 polymer ?
#
loop_
_entity_poly.entity_id
_entity_poly.type
_entity_poly.pdbx_seq_one_letter_code
_entity_poly.pdbx_strand_id
1 'polypeptide(L)'
;TVRLKLTGCDSANINGFLYYNFLGGEERKIAMEYSGDGYFSAILPRGHIGDRLFYRIELTDERSVLAKIPQNGRKGFLVKYKGNISPYVLIPHIILIFASLFIAFLTFFYGVKILKGDDCVKQAAVLVLLTFLFSLIGGILIGVEVTRQTFNEGWGGYPIGRDVTDTKTEIFVFFWLVTLIFGWNALRGKQMIISDKTFGILIVASFSINLLAFLIPHSL
;
A
#
# COMPACT_ATOMS: atom_id res chain seq x y z
N THR A 1 3.61 21.53 5.63
CA THR A 1 2.98 22.77 6.14
C THR A 1 1.51 22.51 6.34
N VAL A 2 0.98 22.89 7.49
CA VAL A 2 -0.46 22.84 7.77
C VAL A 2 -1.01 24.24 7.56
N ARG A 3 -2.07 24.38 6.75
CA ARG A 3 -2.76 25.64 6.49
C ARG A 3 -4.23 25.49 6.81
N LEU A 4 -4.77 26.47 7.51
CA LEU A 4 -6.18 26.55 7.87
C LEU A 4 -6.74 27.87 7.37
N LYS A 5 -7.83 27.83 6.61
CA LYS A 5 -8.52 29.02 6.11
C LYS A 5 -9.68 29.36 7.04
N LEU A 6 -9.79 30.60 7.46
CA LEU A 6 -11.00 31.10 8.12
C LEU A 6 -12.06 31.42 7.06
N THR A 7 -13.29 30.97 7.28
CA THR A 7 -14.45 31.36 6.46
C THR A 7 -15.45 32.04 7.39
N GLY A 8 -15.64 33.35 7.24
CA GLY A 8 -16.71 34.09 7.93
C GLY A 8 -16.44 34.56 9.37
N CYS A 9 -15.19 34.87 9.75
CA CYS A 9 -14.88 35.52 11.04
C CYS A 9 -13.88 36.67 10.85
N ASP A 10 -14.11 37.79 11.54
CA ASP A 10 -13.15 38.89 11.62
C ASP A 10 -11.91 38.46 12.42
N SER A 11 -10.75 38.62 11.81
CA SER A 11 -9.48 38.04 12.26
C SER A 11 -8.79 38.79 13.40
N ALA A 12 -9.42 39.83 13.96
CA ALA A 12 -8.73 40.80 14.82
C ALA A 12 -8.20 40.20 16.13
N ASN A 13 -8.84 39.16 16.68
CA ASN A 13 -8.50 38.60 18.00
C ASN A 13 -8.31 37.06 18.03
N ILE A 14 -8.27 36.40 16.86
CA ILE A 14 -8.17 34.94 16.83
C ILE A 14 -6.70 34.51 16.86
N ASN A 15 -6.34 33.68 17.82
CA ASN A 15 -5.03 33.03 17.89
C ASN A 15 -5.16 31.56 17.49
N GLY A 16 -4.28 31.09 16.61
CA GLY A 16 -4.19 29.69 16.22
C GLY A 16 -3.01 29.00 16.89
N PHE A 17 -3.24 27.82 17.47
CA PHE A 17 -2.20 26.96 18.03
C PHE A 17 -2.24 25.59 17.37
N LEU A 18 -1.07 25.10 17.00
CA LEU A 18 -0.87 23.72 16.56
C LEU A 18 -0.20 22.95 17.69
N TYR A 19 -0.89 21.93 18.18
CA TYR A 19 -0.36 20.97 19.13
C TYR A 19 0.10 19.75 18.37
N TYR A 20 1.28 19.23 18.69
CA TYR A 20 1.82 18.02 18.09
C TYR A 20 2.53 17.15 19.10
N ASN A 21 2.62 15.86 18.79
CA ASN A 21 3.30 14.86 19.60
C ASN A 21 3.83 13.76 18.67
N PHE A 22 5.13 13.48 18.75
CA PHE A 22 5.70 12.28 18.12
C PHE A 22 5.28 11.07 18.94
N LEU A 23 4.75 10.02 18.30
CA LEU A 23 4.18 8.84 18.96
C LEU A 23 5.03 8.38 20.17
N GLY A 24 4.46 8.50 21.38
CA GLY A 24 5.12 8.12 22.64
C GLY A 24 5.90 9.24 23.34
N GLY A 25 5.94 10.44 22.77
CA GLY A 25 6.58 11.63 23.34
C GLY A 25 5.61 12.52 24.11
N GLU A 26 6.07 13.73 24.44
CA GLU A 26 5.27 14.78 25.08
C GLU A 26 4.58 15.69 24.05
N GLU A 27 3.40 16.21 24.41
CA GLU A 27 2.70 17.19 23.57
C GLU A 27 3.42 18.54 23.61
N ARG A 28 3.72 19.07 22.44
CA ARG A 28 4.34 20.38 22.23
C ARG A 28 3.37 21.28 21.48
N LYS A 29 3.46 22.59 21.71
CA LYS A 29 2.62 23.60 21.06
C LYS A 29 3.46 24.59 20.25
N ILE A 30 2.97 24.98 19.09
CA ILE A 30 3.51 26.07 18.27
C ILE A 30 2.39 27.04 17.91
N ALA A 31 2.70 28.34 17.94
CA ALA A 31 1.77 29.35 17.44
C ALA A 31 1.71 29.27 15.91
N MET A 32 0.52 29.43 15.37
CA MET A 32 0.31 29.51 13.92
C MET A 32 0.45 30.97 13.48
N GLU A 33 1.13 31.19 12.36
CA GLU A 33 1.26 32.51 11.75
C GLU A 33 0.01 32.82 10.92
N TYR A 34 -0.59 33.98 11.16
CA TYR A 34 -1.70 34.48 10.36
C TYR A 34 -1.17 35.22 9.13
N SER A 35 -1.37 34.65 7.95
CA SER A 35 -1.22 35.35 6.67
C SER A 35 -2.46 36.21 6.49
N GLY A 36 -2.29 37.52 6.30
CA GLY A 36 -3.36 38.52 6.20
C GLY A 36 -4.48 38.24 5.18
N ASP A 37 -4.32 37.21 4.36
CA ASP A 37 -5.31 36.65 3.43
C ASP A 37 -6.33 35.68 4.08
N GLY A 38 -6.43 35.64 5.42
CA GLY A 38 -7.38 34.77 6.12
C GLY A 38 -6.86 33.35 6.43
N TYR A 39 -5.54 33.13 6.40
CA TYR A 39 -4.95 31.81 6.62
C TYR A 39 -4.08 31.75 7.87
N PHE A 40 -4.30 30.75 8.72
CA PHE A 40 -3.32 30.34 9.72
C PHE A 40 -2.41 29.27 9.14
N SER A 41 -1.11 29.41 9.33
CA SER A 41 -0.14 28.43 8.87
C SER A 41 0.89 28.08 9.93
N ALA A 42 1.28 26.82 9.97
CA ALA A 42 2.36 26.37 10.81
C ALA A 42 3.17 25.27 10.10
N ILE A 43 4.47 25.25 10.41
CA ILE A 43 5.38 24.24 9.90
C ILE A 43 5.48 23.14 10.97
N LEU A 44 5.09 21.92 10.60
CA LEU A 44 5.33 20.76 11.44
C LEU A 44 6.83 20.54 11.60
N PRO A 45 7.31 20.12 12.78
CA PRO A 45 8.72 19.82 12.97
C PRO A 45 9.19 18.77 11.96
N ARG A 46 10.48 18.79 11.62
CA ARG A 46 11.07 17.70 10.84
C ARG A 46 11.11 16.45 11.72
N GLY A 47 10.64 15.33 11.19
CA GLY A 47 10.79 14.01 11.79
C GLY A 47 11.80 13.16 11.01
N HIS A 48 12.20 12.04 11.60
CA HIS A 48 12.99 11.01 10.93
C HIS A 48 12.09 10.11 10.07
N ILE A 49 12.71 9.30 9.21
CA ILE A 49 12.01 8.33 8.36
C ILE A 49 11.28 7.32 9.24
N GLY A 50 9.98 7.10 8.98
CA GLY A 50 9.15 6.19 9.75
C GLY A 50 8.45 6.81 10.96
N ASP A 51 8.86 8.02 11.37
CA ASP A 51 8.26 8.70 12.52
C ASP A 51 6.77 8.93 12.30
N ARG A 52 6.00 8.78 13.38
CA ARG A 52 4.57 9.01 13.43
C ARG A 52 4.30 10.22 14.31
N LEU A 53 3.69 11.25 13.76
CA LEU A 53 3.37 12.49 14.46
C LEU A 53 1.87 12.71 14.46
N PHE A 54 1.30 12.87 15.65
CA PHE A 54 -0.04 13.39 15.82
C PHE A 54 -0.01 14.90 15.86
N TYR A 55 -0.94 15.55 15.18
CA TYR A 55 -1.17 16.98 15.36
C TYR A 55 -2.65 17.31 15.45
N ARG A 56 -2.97 18.37 16.17
CA ARG A 56 -4.31 18.94 16.30
C ARG A 56 -4.19 20.46 16.31
N ILE A 57 -5.22 21.12 15.82
CA ILE A 57 -5.27 22.59 15.76
C ILE A 57 -6.31 23.05 16.77
N GLU A 58 -5.97 24.04 17.58
CA GLU A 58 -6.92 24.77 18.40
C GLU A 58 -6.92 26.24 18.00
N LEU A 59 -8.11 26.78 17.80
CA LEU A 59 -8.34 28.22 17.63
C LEU A 59 -8.88 28.76 18.94
N THR A 60 -8.30 29.85 19.41
CA THR A 60 -8.64 30.47 20.70
C THR A 60 -8.84 31.96 20.53
N ASP A 61 -9.82 32.50 21.24
CA ASP A 61 -9.97 33.94 21.50
C ASP A 61 -9.54 34.23 22.95
N GLU A 62 -9.45 35.50 23.35
CA GLU A 62 -8.97 35.96 24.67
C GLU A 62 -9.67 35.27 25.87
N ARG A 63 -10.88 34.74 25.67
CA ARG A 63 -11.72 34.17 26.73
C ARG A 63 -12.03 32.68 26.59
N SER A 64 -11.83 32.07 25.41
CA SER A 64 -12.26 30.68 25.19
C SER A 64 -11.65 30.01 23.95
N VAL A 65 -11.62 28.67 23.96
CA VAL A 65 -11.31 27.89 22.75
C VAL A 65 -12.51 27.93 21.80
N LEU A 66 -12.34 28.52 20.63
CA LEU A 66 -13.36 28.66 19.59
C LEU A 66 -13.58 27.35 18.81
N ALA A 67 -12.49 26.64 18.51
CA ALA A 67 -12.56 25.39 17.76
C ALA A 67 -11.38 24.47 18.08
N LYS A 68 -11.64 23.16 18.10
CA LYS A 68 -10.61 22.11 18.08
C LYS A 68 -10.79 21.26 16.84
N ILE A 69 -9.70 21.05 16.10
CA ILE A 69 -9.70 20.25 14.89
C ILE A 69 -8.68 19.14 15.08
N PRO A 70 -9.11 17.87 14.97
CA PRO A 70 -10.42 17.37 14.54
C PRO A 70 -11.55 17.50 15.60
N GLN A 71 -12.78 17.79 15.15
CA GLN A 71 -13.94 18.05 16.03
C GLN A 71 -14.52 16.78 16.72
N ASN A 72 -14.17 15.58 16.24
CA ASN A 72 -14.82 14.33 16.65
C ASN A 72 -14.14 13.60 17.83
N GLY A 73 -13.48 14.32 18.75
CA GLY A 73 -12.78 13.71 19.89
C GLY A 73 -11.58 12.82 19.52
N ARG A 74 -11.15 12.83 18.24
CA ARG A 74 -9.93 12.15 17.80
C ARG A 74 -8.71 12.85 18.43
N LYS A 75 -7.71 12.08 18.86
CA LYS A 75 -6.47 12.59 19.47
C LYS A 75 -5.70 13.57 18.56
N GLY A 76 -5.91 13.49 17.25
CA GLY A 76 -5.31 14.35 16.24
C GLY A 76 -5.33 13.68 14.87
N PHE A 77 -4.77 14.37 13.88
CA PHE A 77 -4.41 13.77 12.59
C PHE A 77 -3.05 13.09 12.72
N LEU A 78 -2.93 11.87 12.18
CA LEU A 78 -1.68 11.12 12.14
C LEU A 78 -0.96 11.40 10.81
N VAL A 79 0.31 11.78 10.91
CA VAL A 79 1.23 11.89 9.78
C VAL A 79 2.35 10.89 9.98
N LYS A 80 2.71 10.15 8.92
CA LYS A 80 3.90 9.30 8.89
C LYS A 80 4.93 9.93 7.95
N TYR A 81 6.14 10.14 8.43
CA TYR A 81 7.23 10.71 7.63
C TYR A 81 7.79 9.65 6.68
N LYS A 82 7.82 9.97 5.39
CA LYS A 82 8.33 9.11 4.32
C LYS A 82 9.76 9.51 3.96
N GLY A 83 10.62 8.50 3.79
CA GLY A 83 11.95 8.64 3.21
C GLY A 83 11.91 8.84 1.70
N ASN A 84 13.06 9.19 1.13
CA ASN A 84 13.24 9.22 -0.31
C ASN A 84 13.59 7.81 -0.82
N ILE A 85 12.97 7.40 -1.93
CA ILE A 85 13.13 6.05 -2.48
C ILE A 85 14.07 6.15 -3.68
N SER A 86 15.08 5.28 -3.73
CA SER A 86 15.99 5.20 -4.86
C SER A 86 15.23 4.82 -6.14
N PRO A 87 15.35 5.60 -7.23
CA PRO A 87 14.75 5.25 -8.52
C PRO A 87 15.20 3.88 -9.04
N TYR A 88 16.43 3.46 -8.72
CA TYR A 88 16.97 2.16 -9.09
C TYR A 88 16.26 0.98 -8.43
N VAL A 89 15.51 1.22 -7.35
CA VAL A 89 14.66 0.20 -6.70
C VAL A 89 13.21 0.36 -7.13
N LEU A 90 12.72 1.61 -7.13
CA LEU A 90 11.32 1.90 -7.43
C LEU A 90 10.95 1.55 -8.89
N ILE A 91 11.81 1.87 -9.85
CA ILE A 91 11.52 1.60 -11.28
C ILE A 91 11.42 0.08 -11.53
N PRO A 92 12.41 -0.75 -11.15
CA PRO A 92 12.28 -2.20 -11.30
C PRO A 92 11.08 -2.79 -10.55
N HIS A 93 10.78 -2.31 -9.34
CA HIS A 93 9.60 -2.75 -8.59
C HIS A 93 8.32 -2.56 -9.40
N ILE A 94 8.09 -1.33 -9.88
CA ILE A 94 6.90 -0.97 -10.66
C ILE A 94 6.83 -1.84 -11.93
N ILE A 95 7.93 -1.93 -12.68
CA ILE A 95 7.96 -2.73 -13.92
C ILE A 95 7.59 -4.18 -13.65
N LEU A 96 8.14 -4.80 -12.60
CA LEU A 96 7.85 -6.20 -12.27
C LEU A 96 6.41 -6.42 -11.82
N ILE A 97 5.83 -5.50 -11.04
CA ILE A 97 4.41 -5.58 -10.64
C ILE A 97 3.49 -5.47 -11.86
N PHE A 98 3.73 -4.51 -12.75
CA PHE A 98 2.91 -4.34 -13.95
C PHE A 98 3.09 -5.50 -14.94
N ALA A 99 4.32 -5.99 -15.10
CA ALA A 99 4.59 -7.16 -15.94
C ALA A 99 3.94 -8.43 -15.35
N SER A 100 4.01 -8.63 -14.03
CA SER A 100 3.29 -9.71 -13.32
C SER A 100 1.80 -9.65 -13.61
N LEU A 101 1.18 -8.48 -13.47
CA LEU A 101 -0.26 -8.29 -13.70
C LEU A 101 -0.62 -8.59 -15.16
N PHE A 102 0.13 -8.04 -16.12
CA PHE A 102 -0.08 -8.30 -17.54
C PHE A 102 -0.01 -9.80 -17.88
N ILE A 103 1.03 -10.49 -17.40
CA ILE A 103 1.21 -11.93 -17.63
C ILE A 103 0.10 -12.72 -16.92
N ALA A 104 -0.37 -12.29 -15.74
CA ALA A 104 -1.49 -12.93 -15.06
C ALA A 104 -2.78 -12.87 -15.90
N PHE A 105 -3.07 -11.75 -16.57
CA PHE A 105 -4.19 -11.64 -17.51
C PHE A 105 -4.03 -12.58 -18.71
N LEU A 106 -2.82 -12.68 -19.29
CA LEU A 106 -2.56 -13.65 -20.35
C LEU A 106 -2.79 -15.09 -19.85
N THR A 107 -2.27 -15.41 -18.67
CA THR A 107 -2.41 -16.72 -18.03
C THR A 107 -3.88 -17.08 -17.82
N PHE A 108 -4.72 -16.13 -17.41
CA PHE A 108 -6.17 -16.32 -17.28
C PHE A 108 -6.82 -16.81 -18.58
N PHE A 109 -6.51 -16.17 -19.72
CA PHE A 109 -7.07 -16.59 -21.00
C PHE A 109 -6.64 -18.02 -21.38
N TYR A 110 -5.41 -18.41 -21.07
CA TYR A 110 -4.95 -19.80 -21.23
C TYR A 110 -5.68 -20.77 -20.29
N GLY A 111 -5.91 -20.37 -19.03
CA GLY A 111 -6.73 -21.15 -18.09
C GLY A 111 -8.12 -21.43 -18.65
N VAL A 112 -8.79 -20.41 -19.22
CA VAL A 112 -10.10 -20.57 -19.87
C VAL A 112 -10.04 -21.47 -21.10
N LYS A 113 -8.99 -21.39 -21.93
CA LYS A 113 -8.79 -22.27 -23.09
C LYS A 113 -8.65 -23.74 -22.68
N ILE A 114 -7.88 -24.01 -21.63
CA ILE A 114 -7.74 -25.37 -21.08
C ILE A 114 -9.10 -25.92 -20.61
N LEU A 115 -9.93 -25.09 -19.97
CA LEU A 115 -11.28 -25.49 -19.55
C LEU A 115 -12.20 -25.85 -20.74
N LYS A 116 -11.96 -25.24 -21.91
CA LYS A 116 -12.65 -25.55 -23.16
C LYS A 116 -12.10 -26.79 -23.87
N GLY A 117 -10.99 -27.36 -23.39
CA GLY A 117 -10.36 -28.57 -23.94
C GLY A 117 -9.19 -28.32 -24.88
N ASP A 118 -8.69 -27.08 -24.98
CA ASP A 118 -7.53 -26.78 -25.82
C ASP A 118 -6.24 -27.32 -25.19
N ASP A 119 -5.40 -27.99 -26.00
CA ASP A 119 -4.07 -28.45 -25.59
C ASP A 119 -3.06 -27.29 -25.57
N CYS A 120 -3.10 -26.50 -24.49
CA CYS A 120 -2.19 -25.38 -24.27
C CYS A 120 -1.63 -25.33 -22.84
N VAL A 121 -1.61 -26.48 -22.18
CA VAL A 121 -1.20 -26.65 -20.77
C VAL A 121 0.25 -26.23 -20.55
N LYS A 122 1.15 -26.60 -21.47
CA LYS A 122 2.58 -26.26 -21.36
C LYS A 122 2.80 -24.74 -21.43
N GLN A 123 2.13 -24.06 -22.36
CA GLN A 123 2.19 -22.60 -22.51
C GLN A 123 1.64 -21.93 -21.26
N ALA A 124 0.50 -22.41 -20.75
CA ALA A 124 -0.10 -21.91 -19.51
C ALA A 124 0.85 -22.07 -18.32
N ALA A 125 1.51 -23.23 -18.18
CA ALA A 125 2.47 -23.47 -17.09
C ALA A 125 3.67 -22.52 -17.14
N VAL A 126 4.18 -22.19 -18.33
CA VAL A 126 5.25 -21.20 -18.51
C VAL A 126 4.79 -19.81 -18.04
N LEU A 127 3.57 -19.41 -18.41
CA LEU A 127 3.02 -18.12 -17.97
C LEU A 127 2.79 -18.08 -16.46
N VAL A 128 2.30 -19.17 -15.86
CA VAL A 128 2.18 -19.32 -14.39
C VAL A 128 3.54 -19.11 -13.71
N LEU A 129 4.60 -19.73 -14.23
CA LEU A 129 5.96 -19.55 -13.69
C LEU A 129 6.40 -18.09 -13.77
N LEU A 130 6.19 -17.42 -14.91
CA LEU A 130 6.57 -16.02 -15.09
C LEU A 130 5.76 -15.10 -14.16
N THR A 131 4.45 -15.29 -14.05
CA THR A 131 3.60 -14.55 -13.10
C THR A 131 4.07 -14.75 -11.67
N PHE A 132 4.36 -15.98 -11.26
CA PHE A 132 4.88 -16.28 -9.92
C PHE A 132 6.23 -15.58 -9.66
N LEU A 133 7.20 -15.71 -10.58
CA LEU A 133 8.51 -15.10 -10.39
C LEU A 133 8.45 -13.58 -10.35
N PHE A 134 7.66 -12.96 -11.23
CA PHE A 134 7.58 -11.49 -11.29
C PHE A 134 6.81 -10.93 -10.09
N SER A 135 5.76 -11.62 -9.63
CA SER A 135 5.05 -11.25 -8.41
C SER A 135 5.89 -11.44 -7.15
N LEU A 136 6.64 -12.53 -7.04
CA LEU A 136 7.54 -12.78 -5.91
C LEU A 136 8.67 -11.75 -5.84
N ILE A 137 9.37 -11.54 -6.96
CA ILE A 137 10.51 -10.62 -7.01
C ILE A 137 10.02 -9.18 -6.89
N GLY A 138 9.04 -8.78 -7.72
CA GLY A 138 8.50 -7.42 -7.70
C GLY A 138 7.77 -7.09 -6.41
N GLY A 139 6.83 -7.94 -6.00
CA GLY A 139 5.92 -7.67 -4.88
C GLY A 139 6.53 -7.91 -3.51
N ILE A 140 7.27 -9.00 -3.32
CA ILE A 140 7.84 -9.32 -2.00
C ILE A 140 9.28 -8.84 -1.91
N LEU A 141 10.20 -9.34 -2.74
CA LEU A 141 11.63 -9.08 -2.56
C LEU A 141 11.99 -7.60 -2.72
N ILE A 142 11.60 -6.98 -3.84
CA ILE A 142 11.83 -5.54 -4.06
C ILE A 142 10.83 -4.71 -3.25
N GLY A 143 9.62 -5.21 -2.98
CA GLY A 143 8.65 -4.54 -2.10
C GLY A 143 9.21 -4.26 -0.70
N VAL A 144 9.88 -5.24 -0.07
CA VAL A 144 10.59 -5.04 1.22
C VAL A 144 11.61 -3.92 1.13
N GLU A 145 12.37 -3.84 0.03
CA GLU A 145 13.36 -2.78 -0.16
C GLU A 145 12.70 -1.39 -0.25
N VAL A 146 11.59 -1.28 -0.97
CA VAL A 146 10.81 -0.04 -1.08
C VAL A 146 10.30 0.38 0.30
N THR A 147 9.73 -0.54 1.08
CA THR A 147 9.24 -0.26 2.44
C THR A 147 10.37 0.14 3.37
N ARG A 148 11.53 -0.52 3.27
CA ARG A 148 12.72 -0.18 4.06
C ARG A 148 13.22 1.23 3.77
N GLN A 149 13.27 1.64 2.52
CA GLN A 149 13.68 3.01 2.16
C GLN A 149 12.62 4.06 2.53
N THR A 150 11.34 3.68 2.51
CA THR A 150 10.23 4.62 2.77
C THR A 150 10.00 4.85 4.26
N PHE A 151 10.12 3.81 5.08
CA PHE A 151 9.72 3.86 6.50
C PHE A 151 10.73 3.26 7.46
N ASN A 152 11.89 2.79 6.97
CA ASN A 152 12.86 2.04 7.77
C ASN A 152 12.25 0.79 8.44
N GLU A 153 11.22 0.23 7.80
CA GLU A 153 10.49 -0.96 8.23
C GLU A 153 10.80 -2.12 7.27
N GLY A 154 10.74 -3.35 7.76
CA GLY A 154 10.90 -4.55 6.93
C GLY A 154 9.60 -4.97 6.25
N TRP A 155 9.46 -6.28 6.02
CA TRP A 155 8.22 -6.86 5.55
C TRP A 155 7.09 -6.71 6.58
N GLY A 156 5.96 -6.12 6.17
CA GLY A 156 4.81 -5.87 7.02
C GLY A 156 3.72 -6.94 6.93
N GLY A 157 3.88 -7.97 6.10
CA GLY A 157 2.89 -9.04 5.93
C GLY A 157 2.87 -10.05 7.08
N TYR A 158 1.85 -10.89 7.10
CA TYR A 158 1.63 -11.88 8.16
C TYR A 158 2.61 -13.07 8.01
N PRO A 159 3.25 -13.57 9.07
CA PRO A 159 2.96 -13.34 10.50
C PRO A 159 3.82 -12.25 11.17
N ILE A 160 4.77 -11.67 10.44
CA ILE A 160 5.76 -10.74 11.02
C ILE A 160 5.12 -9.38 11.33
N GLY A 161 4.29 -8.88 10.43
CA GLY A 161 3.57 -7.62 10.55
C GLY A 161 2.05 -7.77 10.47
N ARG A 162 1.38 -6.62 10.36
CA ARG A 162 -0.09 -6.50 10.25
C ARG A 162 -0.51 -5.58 9.10
N ASP A 163 0.39 -5.32 8.15
CA ASP A 163 0.05 -4.56 6.96
C ASP A 163 -0.82 -5.43 6.03
N VAL A 164 -2.03 -4.95 5.80
CA VAL A 164 -3.01 -5.59 4.92
C VAL A 164 -2.50 -5.63 3.48
N THR A 165 -1.70 -4.66 3.06
CA THR A 165 -1.14 -4.55 1.71
C THR A 165 -0.17 -5.69 1.42
N ASP A 166 0.76 -5.90 2.35
CA ASP A 166 1.77 -6.95 2.24
C ASP A 166 1.12 -8.34 2.37
N THR A 167 0.14 -8.49 3.28
CA THR A 167 -0.59 -9.74 3.47
C THR A 167 -1.39 -10.15 2.22
N LYS A 168 -2.02 -9.19 1.52
CA LYS A 168 -2.69 -9.47 0.25
C LYS A 168 -1.70 -9.99 -0.80
N THR A 169 -0.51 -9.40 -0.83
CA THR A 169 0.56 -9.77 -1.76
C THR A 169 1.05 -11.20 -1.51
N GLU A 170 1.31 -11.55 -0.26
CA GLU A 170 1.58 -12.93 0.17
C GLU A 170 0.53 -13.91 -0.32
N ILE A 171 -0.75 -13.60 -0.10
CA ILE A 171 -1.84 -14.50 -0.44
C ILE A 171 -1.84 -14.80 -1.93
N PHE A 172 -1.85 -13.79 -2.81
CA PHE A 172 -1.90 -14.09 -4.25
C PHE A 172 -0.61 -14.76 -4.76
N VAL A 173 0.56 -14.40 -4.23
CA VAL A 173 1.83 -15.07 -4.57
C VAL A 173 1.79 -16.54 -4.15
N PHE A 174 1.22 -16.84 -2.99
CA PHE A 174 1.03 -18.21 -2.51
C PHE A 174 0.12 -19.03 -3.44
N PHE A 175 -1.00 -18.47 -3.89
CA PHE A 175 -1.87 -19.17 -4.85
C PHE A 175 -1.18 -19.43 -6.19
N TRP A 176 -0.37 -18.48 -6.68
CA TRP A 176 0.46 -18.70 -7.87
C TRP A 176 1.53 -19.77 -7.64
N LEU A 177 2.14 -19.84 -6.46
CA LEU A 177 3.07 -20.91 -6.09
C LEU A 177 2.39 -22.28 -6.11
N VAL A 178 1.22 -22.40 -5.49
CA VAL A 178 0.45 -23.66 -5.48
C VAL A 178 0.11 -24.08 -6.91
N THR A 179 -0.38 -23.16 -7.73
CA THR A 179 -0.67 -23.42 -9.15
C THR A 179 0.59 -23.84 -9.92
N LEU A 180 1.73 -23.21 -9.65
CA LEU A 180 3.01 -23.56 -10.24
C LEU A 180 3.46 -24.97 -9.86
N ILE A 181 3.32 -25.37 -8.59
CA ILE A 181 3.68 -26.72 -8.11
C ILE A 181 2.90 -27.78 -8.88
N PHE A 182 1.58 -27.59 -9.04
CA PHE A 182 0.75 -28.53 -9.79
C PHE A 182 1.00 -28.50 -11.31
N GLY A 183 1.40 -27.35 -11.86
CA GLY A 183 1.81 -27.18 -13.26
C GLY A 183 3.27 -27.55 -13.56
N TRP A 184 4.06 -27.94 -12.55
CA TRP A 184 5.51 -28.12 -12.69
C TRP A 184 5.89 -29.22 -13.67
N ASN A 185 5.13 -30.31 -13.69
CA ASN A 185 5.36 -31.41 -14.63
C ASN A 185 5.06 -31.00 -16.09
N ALA A 186 4.06 -30.14 -16.30
CA ALA A 186 3.74 -29.62 -17.64
C ALA A 186 4.87 -28.77 -18.21
N LEU A 187 5.59 -28.00 -17.38
CA LEU A 187 6.81 -27.28 -17.80
C LEU A 187 7.86 -28.22 -18.41
N ARG A 188 7.96 -29.44 -17.86
CA ARG A 188 8.90 -30.48 -18.30
C ARG A 188 8.35 -31.36 -19.41
N GLY A 189 7.16 -31.06 -19.94
CA GLY A 189 6.48 -31.89 -20.95
C GLY A 189 6.04 -33.26 -20.41
N LYS A 190 5.90 -33.40 -19.10
CA LYS A 190 5.44 -34.63 -18.44
C LYS A 190 3.96 -34.50 -18.09
N GLN A 191 3.29 -35.64 -17.96
CA GLN A 191 1.92 -35.70 -17.48
C GLN A 191 1.82 -35.06 -16.08
N MET A 192 0.83 -34.18 -15.90
CA MET A 192 0.57 -33.55 -14.61
C MET A 192 -0.02 -34.54 -13.61
N ILE A 193 0.17 -34.25 -12.33
CA ILE A 193 -0.43 -35.03 -11.22
C ILE A 193 -1.96 -34.84 -11.22
N ILE A 194 -2.41 -33.67 -11.68
CA ILE A 194 -3.83 -33.30 -11.77
C ILE A 194 -4.31 -33.29 -13.22
N SER A 195 -5.62 -33.35 -13.41
CA SER A 195 -6.25 -33.17 -14.72
C SER A 195 -6.04 -31.75 -15.25
N ASP A 196 -5.91 -31.62 -16.57
CA ASP A 196 -5.82 -30.35 -17.29
C ASP A 196 -6.95 -29.39 -16.90
N LYS A 197 -8.19 -29.90 -16.78
CA LYS A 197 -9.33 -29.09 -16.34
C LYS A 197 -9.13 -28.53 -14.93
N THR A 198 -8.60 -29.34 -14.01
CA THR A 198 -8.31 -28.90 -12.64
C THR A 198 -7.23 -27.82 -12.64
N PHE A 199 -6.20 -27.97 -13.48
CA PHE A 199 -5.16 -26.95 -13.64
C PHE A 199 -5.74 -25.63 -14.18
N GLY A 200 -6.63 -25.69 -15.16
CA GLY A 200 -7.37 -24.52 -15.66
C GLY A 200 -8.18 -23.81 -14.57
N ILE A 201 -8.86 -24.56 -13.69
CA ILE A 201 -9.60 -24.00 -12.54
C ILE A 201 -8.64 -23.29 -11.58
N LEU A 202 -7.50 -23.90 -11.25
CA LEU A 202 -6.50 -23.29 -10.35
C LEU A 202 -5.95 -21.97 -10.90
N ILE A 203 -5.69 -21.90 -12.21
CA ILE A 203 -5.27 -20.67 -12.89
C ILE A 203 -6.33 -19.58 -12.73
N VAL A 204 -7.59 -19.90 -13.07
CA VAL A 204 -8.70 -18.93 -12.99
C VAL A 204 -8.89 -18.46 -11.54
N ALA A 205 -8.88 -19.37 -10.58
CA ALA A 205 -9.00 -19.04 -9.16
C ALA A 205 -7.86 -18.14 -8.67
N SER A 206 -6.61 -18.48 -9.00
CA SER A 206 -5.43 -17.68 -8.63
C SER A 206 -5.48 -16.29 -9.24
N PHE A 207 -5.89 -16.18 -10.51
CA PHE A 207 -6.11 -14.89 -11.15
C PHE A 207 -7.21 -14.08 -10.47
N SER A 208 -8.34 -14.68 -10.12
CA SER A 208 -9.42 -13.99 -9.42
C SER A 208 -8.98 -13.46 -8.06
N ILE A 209 -8.21 -14.24 -7.29
CA ILE A 209 -7.65 -13.80 -6.01
C ILE A 209 -6.68 -12.65 -6.21
N ASN A 210 -5.79 -12.75 -7.21
CA ASN A 210 -4.86 -11.69 -7.57
C ASN A 210 -5.61 -10.38 -7.92
N LEU A 211 -6.63 -10.47 -8.77
CA LEU A 211 -7.45 -9.32 -9.17
C LEU A 211 -8.18 -8.70 -7.96
N LEU A 212 -8.75 -9.53 -7.09
CA LEU A 212 -9.41 -9.06 -5.86
C LEU A 212 -8.42 -8.32 -4.94
N ALA A 213 -7.20 -8.84 -4.79
CA ALA A 213 -6.16 -8.17 -4.00
C ALA A 213 -5.85 -6.76 -4.51
N PHE A 214 -5.80 -6.57 -5.83
CA PHE A 214 -5.59 -5.26 -6.45
C PHE A 214 -6.83 -4.35 -6.44
N LEU A 215 -8.04 -4.91 -6.39
CA LEU A 215 -9.29 -4.15 -6.37
C LEU A 215 -9.67 -3.63 -4.97
N ILE A 216 -9.26 -4.29 -3.89
CA ILE A 216 -9.58 -3.84 -2.53
C ILE A 216 -8.77 -2.56 -2.24
N PRO A 217 -9.41 -1.37 -2.15
CA PRO A 217 -8.70 -0.12 -1.92
C PRO A 217 -7.95 -0.16 -0.59
N HIS A 218 -6.72 0.34 -0.59
CA HIS A 218 -5.83 0.37 0.59
C HIS A 218 -6.13 1.55 1.55
N SER A 219 -7.32 2.14 1.45
CA SER A 219 -7.77 3.27 2.25
C SER A 219 -9.01 2.90 3.07
N LEU A 220 -8.82 2.12 4.12
CA LEU A 220 -9.73 2.05 5.27
C LEU A 220 -8.92 2.32 6.55
#